data_AF-G5A8K0-F1
#
_entry.id   AF-G5A8K0-F1
#
_cell.length_a   1.000
_cell.length_b   1.000
_cell.length_c   1.000
_cell.angle_alpha   90.00
_cell.angle_beta   90.00
_cell.angle_gamma   90.00
#
_symmetry.space_group_name_H-M   'P 1'
#
loop_
_entity.id
_entity.type
_entity.pdbx_description
1 polymer ?
#
loop_
_entity_poly.entity_id
_entity_poly.type
_entity_poly.pdbx_seq_one_letter_code
_entity_poly.pdbx_strand_id
1 'polypeptide(L)'
;MLQSAAYASWFEDNLRCTKPTFPRIAGLLRDQGVLFAAAKVRQHSFEKKVAAALYFLGSTGGYREVGGAMGMSRSYVMEITTEVVRVLRAMAAAVISFPRRREDWDAIESGFAARHGLPGVVVATG
;
A
#
# COMPACT_ATOMS: atom_id res chain seq x y z
N MET A 1 5.12 6.06 -26.27
CA MET A 1 4.75 4.73 -25.74
C MET A 1 4.45 4.75 -24.21
N LEU A 2 3.59 5.65 -23.72
CA LEU A 2 3.25 5.75 -22.28
C LEU A 2 1.75 5.94 -22.00
N GLN A 3 0.90 5.85 -23.03
CA GLN A 3 -0.53 6.18 -23.01
C GLN A 3 -1.46 4.97 -23.25
N SER A 4 -0.94 3.74 -23.24
CA SER A 4 -1.79 2.55 -23.40
C SER A 4 -2.59 2.32 -22.12
N ALA A 5 -3.92 2.22 -22.23
CA ALA A 5 -4.84 1.88 -21.14
C ALA A 5 -4.46 0.57 -20.42
N ALA A 6 -3.84 -0.37 -21.14
CA ALA A 6 -3.33 -1.63 -20.58
C ALA A 6 -2.24 -1.42 -19.50
N TYR A 7 -1.53 -0.29 -19.55
CA TYR A 7 -0.55 0.05 -18.52
C TYR A 7 -1.18 0.71 -17.30
N ALA A 8 -2.39 1.28 -17.42
CA ALA A 8 -3.12 1.82 -16.28
C ALA A 8 -3.78 0.68 -15.48
N SER A 9 -4.46 -0.24 -16.17
CA SER A 9 -5.08 -1.41 -15.55
C SER A 9 -4.07 -2.27 -14.79
N TRP A 10 -2.85 -2.42 -15.33
CA TRP A 10 -1.80 -3.17 -14.63
C TRP A 10 -1.52 -2.64 -13.22
N PHE A 11 -1.50 -1.33 -12.99
CA PHE A 11 -1.27 -0.77 -11.65
C PHE A 11 -2.44 -1.07 -10.72
N GLU A 12 -3.66 -0.98 -11.23
CA GLU A 12 -4.87 -1.22 -10.44
C GLU A 12 -5.02 -2.71 -10.09
N ASP A 13 -4.81 -3.57 -11.07
CA ASP A 13 -4.92 -5.04 -10.95
C ASP A 13 -3.84 -5.60 -10.01
N ASN A 14 -2.60 -5.10 -10.12
CA ASN A 14 -1.46 -5.69 -9.42
C ASN A 14 -1.04 -4.91 -8.18
N LEU A 15 -1.08 -3.58 -8.20
CA LEU A 15 -0.61 -2.73 -7.09
C LEU A 15 -1.75 -2.08 -6.29
N ARG A 16 -3.01 -2.32 -6.68
CA ARG A 16 -4.22 -1.74 -6.05
C ARG A 16 -4.20 -0.21 -5.97
N CYS A 17 -3.49 0.45 -6.89
CA CYS A 17 -3.44 1.89 -6.97
C CYS A 17 -3.38 2.32 -8.43
N THR A 18 -3.72 3.58 -8.70
CA THR A 18 -3.60 4.12 -10.06
C THR A 18 -2.13 4.47 -10.36
N LYS A 19 -1.77 4.52 -11.65
CA LYS A 19 -0.46 4.98 -12.11
C LYS A 19 -0.01 6.34 -11.51
N PRO A 20 -0.85 7.39 -11.42
CA PRO A 20 -0.45 8.65 -10.78
C PRO A 20 -0.36 8.57 -9.24
N THR A 21 -1.08 7.65 -8.60
CA THR A 21 -0.99 7.45 -7.14
C THR A 21 0.30 6.73 -6.74
N PHE A 22 0.77 5.78 -7.55
CA PHE A 22 1.99 5.02 -7.26
C PHE A 22 3.21 5.87 -6.85
N PRO A 23 3.64 6.91 -7.61
CA PRO A 23 4.80 7.71 -7.22
C PRO A 23 4.57 8.48 -5.91
N ARG A 24 3.31 8.83 -5.56
CA ARG A 24 2.99 9.46 -4.27
C ARG A 24 3.19 8.48 -3.12
N ILE A 25 2.76 7.23 -3.29
CA ILE A 25 2.99 6.16 -2.30
C ILE A 25 4.50 5.91 -2.14
N ALA A 26 5.24 5.83 -3.24
CA ALA A 26 6.69 5.66 -3.20
C ALA A 26 7.39 6.83 -2.49
N GLY A 27 6.98 8.08 -2.76
CA GLY A 27 7.47 9.27 -2.06
C GLY A 27 7.18 9.20 -0.55
N LEU A 28 5.94 8.91 -0.17
CA LEU A 28 5.55 8.76 1.23
C LEU A 28 6.41 7.71 1.96
N LEU A 29 6.59 6.53 1.37
CA LEU A 29 7.40 5.47 1.97
C LEU A 29 8.88 5.87 2.11
N ARG A 30 9.40 6.66 1.17
CA ARG A 30 10.75 7.21 1.23
C ARG A 30 10.90 8.20 2.39
N ASP A 31 9.96 9.12 2.51
CA ASP A 31 9.98 10.16 3.55
C ASP A 31 9.82 9.55 4.96
N GLN A 32 9.16 8.39 5.04
CA GLN A 32 8.94 7.65 6.28
C GLN A 32 10.09 6.67 6.60
N GLY A 33 11.17 6.70 5.82
CA GLY A 33 12.41 6.01 6.15
C GLY A 33 12.43 4.52 5.81
N VAL A 34 11.74 4.08 4.74
CA VAL A 34 11.94 2.74 4.19
C VAL A 34 13.39 2.59 3.71
N LEU A 35 14.12 1.65 4.32
CA LEU A 35 15.52 1.39 3.98
C LEU A 35 15.68 -0.03 3.43
N PHE A 36 15.82 -0.13 2.11
CA PHE A 36 16.08 -1.41 1.47
C PHE A 36 17.56 -1.77 1.50
N ALA A 37 17.87 -3.03 1.81
CA ALA A 37 19.23 -3.55 1.70
C ALA A 37 19.80 -3.33 0.29
N ALA A 38 21.05 -2.84 0.26
CA ALA A 38 21.84 -2.72 -0.96
C ALA A 38 22.34 -4.11 -1.38
N ALA A 39 21.52 -4.86 -2.10
CA ALA A 39 21.94 -6.13 -2.68
C ALA A 39 23.00 -5.86 -3.77
N LYS A 40 24.21 -6.43 -3.61
CA LYS A 40 25.38 -6.21 -4.48
C LYS A 40 25.20 -6.67 -5.94
N VAL A 41 24.19 -7.49 -6.25
CA VAL A 41 24.13 -8.26 -7.51
C VAL A 41 23.09 -7.73 -8.51
N ARG A 42 22.04 -7.04 -8.06
CA ARG A 42 21.06 -6.37 -8.94
C ARG A 42 20.54 -5.09 -8.28
N GLN A 43 20.98 -3.94 -8.77
CA GLN A 43 20.47 -2.64 -8.34
C GLN A 43 19.06 -2.44 -8.92
N HIS A 44 18.04 -2.95 -8.23
CA HIS A 44 16.66 -2.56 -8.50
C HIS A 44 16.42 -1.16 -7.93
N SER A 45 15.72 -0.31 -8.68
CA SER A 45 15.35 1.03 -8.21
C SER A 45 14.45 0.95 -6.97
N PHE A 46 14.42 2.03 -6.19
CA PHE A 46 13.54 2.14 -5.03
C PHE A 46 12.08 1.87 -5.41
N GLU A 47 11.61 2.49 -6.49
CA GLU A 47 10.25 2.34 -7.02
C GLU A 47 9.97 0.88 -7.38
N LYS A 48 10.91 0.17 -7.99
CA LYS A 48 10.72 -1.24 -8.34
C LYS A 48 10.59 -2.12 -7.08
N LYS A 49 11.29 -1.79 -5.99
CA LYS A 49 11.15 -2.47 -4.70
C LYS A 49 9.80 -2.16 -4.06
N VAL A 50 9.36 -0.90 -4.07
CA VAL A 50 8.02 -0.51 -3.61
C VAL A 50 6.93 -1.24 -4.41
N ALA A 51 7.07 -1.32 -5.73
CA ALA A 51 6.15 -2.06 -6.58
C ALA A 51 6.09 -3.55 -6.19
N ALA A 52 7.22 -4.20 -5.88
CA ALA A 52 7.23 -5.59 -5.42
C ALA A 52 6.47 -5.77 -4.09
N ALA A 53 6.63 -4.85 -3.15
CA ALA A 53 5.89 -4.88 -1.88
C ALA A 53 4.39 -4.67 -2.09
N LEU A 54 4.00 -3.66 -2.87
CA LEU A 54 2.59 -3.38 -3.18
C LEU A 54 1.94 -4.52 -3.96
N TYR A 55 2.68 -5.14 -4.89
CA TYR A 55 2.22 -6.33 -5.61
C TYR A 55 1.92 -7.46 -4.63
N PHE A 56 2.83 -7.72 -3.69
CA PHE A 56 2.59 -8.74 -2.67
C PHE A 56 1.37 -8.43 -1.81
N LEU A 57 1.20 -7.19 -1.36
CA LEU A 57 0.04 -6.77 -0.55
C LEU A 57 -1.27 -6.77 -1.34
N GLY A 58 -1.21 -6.53 -2.65
CA GLY A 58 -2.37 -6.44 -3.53
C GLY A 58 -2.80 -7.75 -4.19
N SER A 59 -1.94 -8.77 -4.16
CA SER A 59 -2.15 -10.08 -4.77
C SER A 59 -2.44 -11.16 -3.74
N THR A 60 -3.07 -12.25 -4.18
CA THR A 60 -3.19 -13.50 -3.40
C THR A 60 -1.95 -14.38 -3.53
N GLY A 61 -0.95 -13.92 -4.28
CA GLY A 61 0.25 -14.68 -4.64
C GLY A 61 1.33 -14.64 -3.55
N GLY A 62 2.10 -15.73 -3.44
CA GLY A 62 3.21 -15.82 -2.50
C GLY A 62 4.48 -15.10 -2.98
N TYR A 63 5.47 -14.93 -2.08
CA TYR A 63 6.75 -14.27 -2.40
C TYR A 63 7.49 -14.83 -3.64
N ARG A 64 7.32 -16.12 -3.96
CA ARG A 64 7.93 -16.75 -5.15
C ARG A 64 7.31 -16.22 -6.44
N GLU A 65 6.00 -16.05 -6.45
CA GLU A 65 5.25 -15.57 -7.62
C GLU A 65 5.62 -14.11 -7.92
N VAL A 66 5.61 -13.26 -6.88
CA VAL A 66 6.05 -11.86 -6.98
C VAL A 66 7.51 -11.79 -7.41
N GLY A 67 8.38 -12.68 -6.89
CA GLY A 67 9.77 -12.78 -7.33
C GLY A 67 9.89 -13.08 -8.83
N GLY A 68 9.10 -14.03 -9.34
CA GLY A 68 9.01 -14.33 -10.77
C GLY A 68 8.57 -13.12 -11.60
N ALA A 69 7.48 -12.45 -11.19
CA ALA A 69 6.95 -11.27 -11.88
C ALA A 69 7.93 -10.08 -11.88
N MET A 70 8.68 -9.90 -10.80
CA MET A 70 9.57 -8.74 -10.61
C MET A 70 11.02 -9.01 -11.04
N GLY A 71 11.37 -10.26 -11.35
CA GLY A 71 12.75 -10.68 -11.65
C GLY A 71 13.66 -10.66 -10.42
N MET A 72 13.09 -10.93 -9.24
CA MET A 72 13.74 -10.91 -7.93
C MET A 72 13.74 -12.31 -7.29
N SER A 73 14.70 -12.59 -6.41
CA SER A 73 14.66 -13.83 -5.62
C SER A 73 13.54 -13.76 -4.57
N ARG A 74 12.98 -14.92 -4.19
CA ARG A 74 11.95 -15.03 -3.14
C ARG A 74 12.38 -14.33 -1.84
N SER A 75 13.62 -14.58 -1.38
CA SER A 75 14.15 -14.00 -0.15
C SER A 75 14.26 -12.48 -0.24
N TYR A 76 14.63 -11.95 -1.41
CA TYR A 76 14.74 -10.51 -1.60
C TYR A 76 13.37 -9.80 -1.57
N VAL A 77 12.34 -10.41 -2.18
CA VAL A 77 10.96 -9.89 -2.09
C VAL A 77 10.47 -9.92 -0.64
N MET A 78 10.79 -10.97 0.11
CA MET A 78 10.43 -11.09 1.53
C MET A 78 11.08 -9.98 2.38
N GLU A 79 12.37 -9.70 2.18
CA GLU A 79 13.08 -8.60 2.86
C GLU A 79 12.45 -7.23 2.52
N ILE A 80 12.21 -6.96 1.24
CA ILE A 80 11.58 -5.73 0.76
C ILE A 80 10.20 -5.54 1.40
N THR A 81 9.37 -6.58 1.36
CA THR A 81 8.00 -6.54 1.89
C THR A 81 8.01 -6.33 3.40
N THR A 82 8.90 -7.03 4.11
CA THR A 82 9.03 -6.91 5.57
C THR A 82 9.35 -5.48 5.98
N GLU A 83 10.27 -4.82 5.26
CA GLU A 83 10.64 -3.44 5.54
C GLU A 83 9.49 -2.47 5.27
N VAL A 84 8.78 -2.62 4.15
CA VAL A 84 7.61 -1.77 3.86
C VAL A 84 6.52 -1.96 4.92
N VAL A 85 6.21 -3.20 5.30
CA VAL A 85 5.21 -3.49 6.34
C VAL A 85 5.63 -2.93 7.70
N ARG A 86 6.93 -2.97 8.03
CA ARG A 86 7.46 -2.38 9.27
C ARG A 86 7.17 -0.88 9.33
N VAL A 87 7.44 -0.14 8.25
CA VAL A 87 7.18 1.31 8.17
C VAL A 87 5.68 1.58 8.19
N LEU A 88 4.88 0.87 7.39
CA LEU A 88 3.42 1.02 7.40
C LEU A 88 2.83 0.78 8.80
N ARG A 89 3.32 -0.22 9.53
CA ARG A 89 2.89 -0.50 10.91
C ARG A 89 3.23 0.64 11.86
N ALA A 90 4.41 1.26 11.71
CA ALA A 90 4.79 2.42 12.52
C ALA A 90 3.89 3.64 12.23
N MET A 91 3.50 3.83 10.97
CA MET A 91 2.60 4.91 10.56
C MET A 91 1.14 4.66 10.94
N ALA A 92 0.71 3.40 11.03
CA ALA A 92 -0.69 3.04 11.19
C ALA A 92 -1.35 3.73 12.40
N ALA A 93 -0.62 3.88 13.51
CA ALA A 93 -1.16 4.55 14.70
C ALA A 93 -1.40 6.07 14.51
N ALA A 94 -0.69 6.70 13.57
CA ALA A 94 -0.85 8.12 13.27
C ALA A 94 -1.94 8.38 12.21
N VAL A 95 -2.27 7.39 11.38
CA VAL A 95 -3.18 7.52 10.23
C VAL A 95 -4.49 6.76 10.43
N ILE A 96 -4.54 5.80 11.35
CA ILE A 96 -5.73 4.99 11.63
C ILE A 96 -6.08 5.17 13.10
N SER A 97 -7.14 5.94 13.36
CA SER A 97 -7.71 6.10 14.69
C SER A 97 -9.13 5.58 14.71
N PHE A 98 -9.48 4.82 15.75
CA PHE A 98 -10.86 4.45 16.00
C PHE A 98 -11.48 5.44 16.98
N PRO A 99 -12.75 5.84 16.77
CA PRO A 99 -13.46 6.70 17.71
C PRO A 99 -13.50 6.00 19.07
N ARG A 100 -13.19 6.73 20.14
CA ARG A 100 -13.15 6.15 21.51
C ARG A 100 -14.33 6.58 22.37
N ARG A 101 -14.95 7.73 22.07
CA ARG A 101 -16.09 8.26 22.81
C ARG A 101 -17.36 8.05 22.01
N ARG A 102 -18.46 7.78 22.71
CA ARG A 102 -19.76 7.54 22.08
C ARG A 102 -20.22 8.70 21.20
N GLU A 103 -19.93 9.93 21.60
CA GLU A 103 -20.20 11.13 20.81
C GLU A 103 -19.51 11.11 19.43
N ASP A 104 -18.26 10.63 19.37
CA ASP A 104 -17.52 10.52 18.12
C ASP A 104 -18.12 9.42 17.22
N TRP A 105 -18.61 8.32 17.82
CA TRP A 105 -19.34 7.26 17.12
C TRP A 105 -20.64 7.77 16.51
N ASP A 106 -21.46 8.45 17.31
CA ASP A 106 -22.77 8.97 16.91
C ASP A 106 -22.62 10.02 15.78
N ALA A 107 -21.57 10.85 15.83
CA ALA A 107 -21.26 11.83 14.80
C ALA A 107 -20.88 11.18 13.45
N ILE A 108 -20.07 10.11 13.48
CA ILE A 108 -19.67 9.38 12.27
C ILE A 108 -20.86 8.63 11.69
N GLU A 109 -21.64 7.94 12.53
CA GLU A 109 -22.84 7.23 12.10
C GLU A 109 -23.83 8.19 11.44
N SER A 110 -24.11 9.32 12.10
CA SER A 110 -25.03 10.34 11.58
C SER A 110 -24.55 10.91 10.25
N GLY A 111 -23.24 11.17 10.13
CA GLY A 111 -22.63 11.66 8.89
C GLY A 111 -22.72 10.65 7.75
N PHE A 112 -22.52 9.36 8.04
CA PHE A 112 -22.63 8.30 7.05
C PHE A 112 -24.10 8.07 6.63
N ALA A 113 -25.02 8.03 7.59
CA ALA A 113 -26.45 7.91 7.35
C ALA A 113 -26.98 9.07 6.50
N ALA A 114 -26.56 10.31 6.77
CA ALA A 114 -26.98 11.48 6.00
C ALA A 114 -26.48 11.46 4.54
N ARG A 115 -25.26 10.94 4.29
CA ARG A 115 -24.66 10.91 2.94
C ARG A 115 -25.08 9.70 2.11
N HIS A 116 -25.27 8.55 2.74
CA HIS A 116 -25.44 7.27 2.06
C HIS A 116 -26.77 6.57 2.38
N GLY A 117 -27.58 7.11 3.30
CA GLY A 117 -28.86 6.51 3.70
C GLY A 117 -28.72 5.21 4.50
N LEU A 118 -27.52 4.93 5.01
CA LEU A 118 -27.17 3.69 5.71
C LEU A 118 -26.90 3.98 7.19
N PRO A 119 -27.85 3.73 8.10
CA PRO A 119 -27.63 3.85 9.54
C PRO A 119 -26.79 2.69 10.10
N GLY A 120 -26.20 2.88 11.28
CA GLY A 120 -25.42 1.85 11.98
C GLY A 120 -23.99 1.61 11.48
N VAL A 121 -23.48 2.46 10.56
CA VAL A 121 -22.13 2.32 10.01
C VAL A 121 -21.19 3.32 10.68
N VAL A 122 -20.17 2.79 11.37
CA VAL A 122 -19.05 3.58 11.89
C VAL A 122 -17.75 3.06 11.32
N VAL A 123 -16.89 3.98 10.88
CA VAL A 123 -15.61 3.68 10.22
C VAL A 123 -14.45 4.30 11.00
N ALA A 124 -13.26 3.73 10.84
CA ALA A 124 -12.03 4.35 11.35
C ALA A 124 -11.83 5.72 10.70
N THR A 125 -11.31 6.66 11.48
CA THR A 125 -11.02 8.04 11.08
C THR A 125 -9.50 8.26 11.04
N GLY A 126 -9.02 9.02 10.07
CA GLY A 126 -7.60 9.27 9.84
C GLY A 126 -7.37 10.61 9.16
#